data_AF-A0A327NGP1-F1
#
_entry.id   AF-A0A327NGP1-F1
#
_cell.length_a   1.000
_cell.length_b   1.000
_cell.length_c   1.000
_cell.angle_alpha   90.00
_cell.angle_beta   90.00
_cell.angle_gamma   90.00
#
_symmetry.space_group_name_H-M   'P 1'
#
loop_
_entity.id
_entity.type
_entity.pdbx_description
1 polymer ?
#
loop_
_entity_poly.entity_id
_entity_poly.type
_entity_poly.pdbx_seq_one_letter_code
_entity_poly.pdbx_strand_id
1 'polypeptide(L)'
;MRNHNVLILAAAFLFSCQVFAQTYNIRDFGAKTDSTFLNTKAIQAAIDQCAGKGGGEVLVPAGTYFTGTIFLKSNVYLHLSAGAVLQGSYNPTDYPEHSIIAAKKFGTITHNGLYVEYMKALIIADNAHHMGIIGRGTVKGAEKGKRFNWD
;
A
#
# COMPACT_ATOMS: atom_id res chain seq x y z
N MET A 1 35.35 -59.73 2.98
CA MET A 1 34.67 -58.53 3.53
C MET A 1 34.82 -57.43 2.50
N ARG A 2 33.72 -57.06 1.83
CA ARG A 2 33.70 -56.19 0.63
C ARG A 2 33.19 -54.82 1.06
N ASN A 3 34.04 -53.80 0.98
CA ASN A 3 33.76 -52.45 1.50
C ASN A 3 32.64 -51.77 0.70
N HIS A 4 31.53 -51.46 1.39
CA HIS A 4 30.40 -50.69 0.88
C HIS A 4 30.60 -49.19 1.14
N ASN A 5 31.55 -48.56 0.44
CA ASN A 5 31.72 -47.10 0.44
C ASN A 5 31.58 -46.55 -0.99
N VAL A 6 30.53 -46.99 -1.70
CA VAL A 6 30.16 -46.40 -2.99
C VAL A 6 29.24 -45.23 -2.71
N LEU A 7 29.81 -44.04 -2.84
CA LEU A 7 29.19 -42.82 -3.35
C LEU A 7 27.64 -42.81 -3.39
N ILE A 8 27.03 -42.17 -2.40
CA ILE A 8 25.85 -41.34 -2.67
C ILE A 8 26.28 -39.90 -2.38
N LEU A 9 27.08 -39.39 -3.32
CA LEU A 9 27.31 -37.96 -3.50
C LEU A 9 26.06 -37.36 -4.15
N ALA A 10 25.66 -36.20 -3.64
CA ALA A 10 24.94 -35.15 -4.38
C ALA A 10 23.53 -35.47 -4.89
N ALA A 11 22.55 -35.39 -3.98
CA ALA A 11 21.22 -34.89 -4.34
C ALA A 11 20.72 -33.91 -3.27
N ALA A 12 21.59 -32.99 -2.83
CA ALA A 12 21.11 -31.72 -2.30
C ALA A 12 20.59 -30.93 -3.49
N PHE A 13 19.37 -31.24 -3.92
CA PHE A 13 18.61 -30.38 -4.81
C PHE A 13 18.47 -29.07 -4.03
N LEU A 14 19.34 -28.11 -4.34
CA LEU A 14 19.18 -26.72 -3.96
C LEU A 14 17.86 -26.31 -4.57
N PHE A 15 16.79 -26.44 -3.78
CA PHE A 15 15.48 -25.92 -4.12
C PHE A 15 15.64 -24.40 -4.04
N SER A 16 16.18 -23.82 -5.10
CA SER A 16 16.24 -22.37 -5.25
C SER A 16 14.78 -21.92 -5.29
N CYS A 17 14.28 -21.42 -4.16
CA CYS A 17 13.00 -20.73 -4.14
C CYS A 17 13.18 -19.50 -5.02
N GLN A 18 12.69 -19.58 -6.25
CA GLN A 18 12.63 -18.43 -7.15
C GLN A 18 11.57 -17.49 -6.57
N VAL A 19 12.01 -16.51 -5.77
CA VAL A 19 11.13 -15.44 -5.28
C VAL A 19 11.00 -14.43 -6.42
N PHE A 20 9.92 -14.52 -7.18
CA PHE A 20 9.53 -13.46 -8.11
C PHE A 20 8.74 -12.41 -7.33
N ALA A 21 9.23 -11.17 -7.30
CA ALA A 21 8.46 -10.04 -6.81
C ALA A 21 7.26 -9.83 -7.76
N GLN A 22 6.06 -10.18 -7.31
CA GLN A 22 4.86 -10.05 -8.13
C GLN A 22 4.39 -8.59 -8.15
N THR A 23 4.14 -8.07 -9.36
CA THR A 23 3.59 -6.74 -9.57
C THR A 23 2.07 -6.82 -9.77
N TYR A 24 1.32 -5.99 -9.04
CA TYR A 24 -0.14 -5.89 -9.10
C TYR A 24 -0.51 -4.53 -9.68
N ASN A 25 -0.88 -4.48 -10.96
CA ASN A 25 -1.27 -3.23 -11.60
C ASN A 25 -2.71 -2.87 -11.23
N ILE A 26 -2.94 -1.68 -10.68
CA ILE A 26 -4.28 -1.26 -10.24
C ILE A 26 -5.35 -1.27 -11.35
N ARG A 27 -4.94 -1.21 -12.63
CA ARG A 27 -5.86 -1.30 -13.78
C ARG A 27 -6.48 -2.69 -13.91
N ASP A 28 -5.77 -3.73 -13.51
CA ASP A 28 -6.29 -5.11 -13.50
C ASP A 28 -7.38 -5.30 -12.42
N PHE A 29 -7.44 -4.37 -11.47
CA PHE A 29 -8.47 -4.27 -10.42
C PHE A 29 -9.58 -3.26 -10.77
N GLY A 30 -9.58 -2.74 -12.00
CA GLY A 30 -10.61 -1.84 -12.50
C GLY A 30 -10.36 -0.36 -12.25
N ALA A 31 -9.13 0.05 -11.89
CA ALA A 31 -8.79 1.47 -11.76
C ALA A 31 -8.82 2.20 -13.12
N LYS A 32 -9.36 3.42 -13.12
CA LYS A 32 -9.57 4.27 -14.30
C LYS A 32 -9.05 5.68 -14.04
N THR A 33 -8.57 6.34 -15.09
CA THR A 33 -8.08 7.73 -15.04
C THR A 33 -9.20 8.76 -15.26
N ASP A 34 -10.44 8.40 -14.96
CA ASP A 34 -11.62 9.25 -15.07
C ASP A 34 -11.79 10.04 -13.76
N SER A 35 -11.88 11.37 -13.84
CA SER A 35 -12.04 12.24 -12.68
C SER A 35 -13.35 12.05 -11.91
N THR A 36 -14.35 11.42 -12.53
CA THR A 36 -15.64 11.08 -11.89
C THR A 36 -15.59 9.72 -11.20
N PHE A 37 -14.54 8.92 -11.42
CA PHE A 37 -14.41 7.58 -10.89
C PHE A 37 -13.50 7.54 -9.66
N LEU A 38 -14.03 7.03 -8.54
CA LEU A 38 -13.27 6.87 -7.31
C LEU A 38 -12.56 5.51 -7.27
N ASN A 39 -11.24 5.51 -7.36
CA ASN A 39 -10.39 4.34 -7.49
C ASN A 39 -10.09 3.63 -6.17
N THR A 40 -10.60 4.12 -5.02
CA THR A 40 -10.26 3.61 -3.69
C THR A 40 -10.38 2.10 -3.58
N LYS A 41 -11.49 1.53 -4.09
CA LYS A 41 -11.74 0.07 -4.04
C LYS A 41 -10.76 -0.72 -4.90
N ALA A 42 -10.47 -0.25 -6.12
CA ALA A 42 -9.55 -0.92 -7.03
C ALA A 42 -8.12 -0.92 -6.47
N ILE A 43 -7.67 0.23 -5.95
CA ILE A 43 -6.34 0.37 -5.35
C ILE A 43 -6.23 -0.47 -4.07
N GLN A 44 -7.25 -0.44 -3.21
CA GLN A 44 -7.25 -1.24 -1.99
C GLN A 44 -7.25 -2.75 -2.30
N ALA A 45 -8.02 -3.20 -3.30
CA ALA A 45 -8.02 -4.60 -3.71
C ALA A 45 -6.64 -5.06 -4.23
N ALA A 46 -5.93 -4.22 -4.96
CA ALA A 46 -4.57 -4.50 -5.41
C ALA A 46 -3.59 -4.62 -4.21
N ILE A 47 -3.69 -3.71 -3.24
CA ILE A 47 -2.89 -3.75 -2.01
C ILE A 47 -3.20 -5.01 -1.19
N ASP A 48 -4.48 -5.32 -0.99
CA ASP A 48 -4.90 -6.47 -0.19
C ASP A 48 -4.49 -7.78 -0.85
N GLN A 49 -4.61 -7.90 -2.18
CA GLN A 49 -4.14 -9.08 -2.90
C GLN A 49 -2.61 -9.21 -2.84
N CYS A 50 -1.88 -8.10 -3.01
CA CYS A 50 -0.41 -8.09 -2.89
C CYS A 50 0.04 -8.55 -1.50
N ALA A 51 -0.54 -7.97 -0.44
CA ALA A 51 -0.25 -8.36 0.94
C ALA A 51 -0.61 -9.83 1.20
N GLY A 52 -1.79 -10.28 0.75
CA GLY A 52 -2.27 -11.66 0.92
C GLY A 52 -1.43 -12.72 0.18
N LYS A 53 -0.57 -12.30 -0.76
CA LYS A 53 0.38 -13.17 -1.47
C LYS A 53 1.81 -13.06 -0.95
N GLY A 54 2.02 -12.42 0.20
CA GLY A 54 3.32 -12.30 0.86
C GLY A 54 4.04 -10.98 0.61
N GLY A 55 3.40 -10.04 -0.10
CA GLY A 55 3.97 -8.74 -0.44
C GLY A 55 4.48 -8.67 -1.88
N GLY A 56 5.07 -7.52 -2.21
CA GLY A 56 5.50 -7.20 -3.56
C GLY A 56 5.18 -5.75 -3.91
N GLU A 57 4.93 -5.51 -5.20
CA GLU A 57 4.72 -4.17 -5.72
C GLU A 57 3.28 -3.98 -6.21
N VAL A 58 2.64 -2.89 -5.80
CA VAL A 58 1.38 -2.43 -6.39
C VAL A 58 1.71 -1.28 -7.32
N LEU A 59 1.55 -1.51 -8.62
CA LEU A 59 1.87 -0.55 -9.67
C LEU A 59 0.69 0.39 -9.93
N VAL A 60 0.94 1.68 -9.78
CA VAL A 60 0.10 2.78 -10.29
C VAL A 60 0.76 3.29 -11.56
N PRO A 61 0.25 2.93 -12.75
CA PRO A 61 0.83 3.37 -14.01
C PRO A 61 0.55 4.85 -14.27
N ALA A 62 1.12 5.41 -15.34
CA ALA A 62 0.91 6.81 -15.70
C ALA A 62 -0.59 7.15 -15.87
N GLY A 63 -0.99 8.32 -15.38
CA GLY A 63 -2.39 8.79 -15.35
C GLY A 63 -2.79 9.37 -14.00
N THR A 64 -3.93 10.06 -13.95
CA THR A 64 -4.47 10.64 -12.71
C THR A 64 -5.58 9.77 -12.16
N TYR A 65 -5.43 9.32 -10.91
CA TYR A 65 -6.36 8.41 -10.24
C TYR A 65 -6.92 9.09 -9.00
N PHE A 66 -8.21 9.43 -9.04
CA PHE A 66 -8.90 9.96 -7.87
C PHE A 66 -9.15 8.84 -6.85
N THR A 67 -8.84 9.08 -5.58
CA THR A 67 -9.02 8.11 -4.50
C THR A 67 -9.33 8.80 -3.17
N GLY A 68 -10.08 8.11 -2.33
CA GLY A 68 -10.16 8.39 -0.89
C GLY A 68 -8.98 7.77 -0.14
N THR A 69 -9.14 7.55 1.16
CA THR A 69 -8.13 6.87 1.98
C THR A 69 -7.82 5.47 1.47
N ILE A 70 -6.54 5.18 1.26
CA ILE A 70 -6.03 3.82 1.06
C ILE A 70 -5.20 3.37 2.26
N PHE A 71 -5.27 2.09 2.59
CA PHE A 71 -4.56 1.48 3.70
C PHE A 71 -3.41 0.62 3.17
N LEU A 72 -2.19 1.14 3.29
CA LEU A 72 -0.97 0.42 2.93
C LEU A 72 -0.68 -0.68 3.97
N LYS A 73 -0.25 -1.84 3.49
CA LYS A 73 -0.07 -3.06 4.29
C LYS A 73 1.41 -3.44 4.37
N SER A 74 1.76 -4.33 5.29
CA SER A 74 3.12 -4.85 5.40
C SER A 74 3.58 -5.53 4.11
N ASN A 75 4.88 -5.40 3.81
CA ASN A 75 5.54 -5.99 2.64
C ASN A 75 5.02 -5.47 1.28
N VAL A 76 4.23 -4.39 1.26
CA VAL A 76 3.70 -3.79 0.03
C VAL A 76 4.43 -2.49 -0.30
N TYR A 77 4.92 -2.40 -1.53
CA TYR A 77 5.48 -1.18 -2.11
C TYR A 77 4.50 -0.60 -3.13
N LEU A 78 3.95 0.58 -2.84
CA LEU A 78 3.09 1.31 -3.77
C LEU A 78 3.97 2.07 -4.76
N HIS A 79 4.10 1.56 -5.98
CA HIS A 79 4.95 2.15 -7.01
C HIS A 79 4.14 3.11 -7.89
N LEU A 80 4.39 4.40 -7.73
CA LEU A 80 3.90 5.45 -8.62
C LEU A 80 4.87 5.62 -9.80
N SER A 81 4.49 5.08 -10.96
CA SER A 81 5.27 5.25 -12.19
C SER A 81 5.43 6.73 -12.57
N ALA A 82 6.43 7.04 -13.39
CA ALA A 82 6.56 8.38 -13.95
C ALA A 82 5.24 8.80 -14.65
N GLY A 83 4.73 9.99 -14.32
CA GLY A 83 3.45 10.49 -14.83
C GLY A 83 2.21 9.93 -14.13
N ALA A 84 2.35 9.07 -13.12
CA ALA A 84 1.24 8.69 -12.24
C ALA A 84 0.95 9.81 -11.24
N VAL A 85 -0.34 10.12 -11.04
CA VAL A 85 -0.81 11.05 -10.02
C VAL A 85 -1.87 10.35 -9.19
N LEU A 86 -1.56 10.08 -7.92
CA LEU A 86 -2.54 9.65 -6.94
C LEU A 86 -3.21 10.90 -6.37
N GLN A 87 -4.41 11.21 -6.86
CA GLN A 87 -5.14 12.44 -6.54
C GLN A 87 -6.15 12.17 -5.42
N GLY A 88 -6.05 12.90 -4.32
CA GLY A 88 -7.06 12.85 -3.26
C GLY A 88 -8.42 13.36 -3.75
N SER A 89 -9.48 12.63 -3.39
CA SER A 89 -10.87 13.05 -3.56
C SER A 89 -11.14 14.39 -2.88
N TYR A 90 -12.04 15.18 -3.46
CA TYR A 90 -12.48 16.45 -2.88
C TYR A 90 -13.58 16.25 -1.82
N ASN A 91 -14.16 15.05 -1.72
CA ASN A 91 -15.21 14.74 -0.77
C ASN A 91 -14.62 14.27 0.57
N PRO A 92 -14.82 14.99 1.69
CA PRO A 92 -14.31 14.60 2.99
C PRO A 92 -14.80 13.23 3.49
N THR A 93 -15.96 12.75 3.01
CA THR A 93 -16.50 11.44 3.43
C THR A 93 -15.70 10.26 2.87
N ASP A 94 -14.88 10.49 1.83
CA ASP A 94 -14.00 9.47 1.26
C ASP A 94 -12.77 9.22 2.13
N TYR A 95 -12.65 9.95 3.24
CA TYR A 95 -11.59 9.83 4.24
C TYR A 95 -12.20 9.41 5.58
N PRO A 96 -12.43 8.10 5.79
CA PRO A 96 -12.95 7.61 7.06
C PRO A 96 -12.00 7.93 8.21
N GLU A 97 -12.57 8.11 9.40
CA GLU A 97 -11.76 8.20 10.62
C GLU A 97 -11.08 6.86 10.86
N HIS A 98 -9.79 6.93 11.18
CA HIS A 98 -9.01 5.76 11.54
C HIS A 98 -8.42 5.96 12.93
N SER A 99 -8.79 5.09 13.86
CA SER A 99 -8.20 5.04 15.19
C SER A 99 -6.81 4.42 15.10
N ILE A 100 -5.77 5.15 15.46
CA ILE A 100 -4.38 4.70 15.27
C ILE A 100 -3.93 3.88 16.47
N ILE A 101 -3.38 2.69 16.21
CA ILE A 101 -2.89 1.81 17.28
C ILE A 101 -1.78 2.48 18.09
N ALA A 102 -0.90 3.26 17.45
CA ALA A 102 0.15 4.00 18.14
C ALA A 102 -0.40 5.07 19.10
N ALA A 103 -1.49 5.76 18.76
CA ALA A 103 -2.14 6.70 19.68
C ALA A 103 -2.69 5.97 20.91
N LYS A 104 -3.35 4.82 20.69
CA LYS A 104 -3.88 3.97 21.78
C LYS A 104 -2.79 3.34 22.65
N LYS A 105 -1.67 2.92 22.05
CA LYS A 105 -0.61 2.16 22.72
C LYS A 105 0.46 3.05 23.35
N PHE A 106 0.74 4.22 22.77
CA PHE A 106 1.86 5.06 23.15
C PHE A 106 1.47 6.50 23.48
N GLY A 107 0.20 6.91 23.32
CA GLY A 107 -0.26 8.26 23.65
C GLY A 107 0.48 9.40 22.93
N THR A 108 1.10 9.15 21.78
CA THR A 108 2.17 10.06 21.27
C THR A 108 1.89 10.70 19.93
N ILE A 109 0.65 10.62 19.42
CA ILE A 109 0.27 11.41 18.25
C ILE A 109 -0.32 12.71 18.77
N THR A 110 0.50 13.76 18.72
CA THR A 110 0.06 15.13 19.02
C THR A 110 -0.15 15.91 17.74
N HIS A 111 -1.30 16.56 17.60
CA HIS A 111 -1.50 17.64 16.63
C HIS A 111 -1.59 18.94 17.42
N ASN A 112 -0.61 19.83 17.24
CA ASN A 112 -0.49 21.07 18.03
C ASN A 112 -0.50 20.83 19.55
N GLY A 113 0.12 19.73 20.01
CA GLY A 113 0.19 19.39 21.44
C GLY A 113 -1.04 18.67 22.01
N LEU A 114 -2.08 18.41 21.20
CA LEU A 114 -3.27 17.66 21.62
C LEU A 114 -3.21 16.21 21.16
N TYR A 115 -3.60 15.29 22.04
CA TYR A 115 -3.72 13.86 21.73
C TYR A 115 -4.75 13.64 20.63
N VAL A 116 -4.36 12.94 19.57
CA VAL A 116 -5.23 12.61 18.44
C VAL A 116 -5.58 11.13 18.50
N GLU A 117 -6.85 10.82 18.80
CA GLU A 117 -7.35 9.44 18.80
C GLU A 117 -7.66 8.92 17.39
N TYR A 118 -8.07 9.82 16.49
CA TYR A 118 -8.51 9.50 15.13
C TYR A 118 -7.82 10.38 14.09
N MET A 119 -7.37 9.80 12.98
CA MET A 119 -6.85 10.55 11.83
C MET A 119 -7.66 10.30 10.56
N LYS A 120 -7.62 11.31 9.68
CA LYS A 120 -8.02 11.20 8.29
C LYS A 120 -6.79 11.52 7.43
N ALA A 121 -6.43 10.64 6.51
CA ALA A 121 -5.30 10.84 5.61
C ALA A 121 -5.57 10.15 4.26
N LEU A 122 -4.88 10.60 3.21
CA LEU A 122 -4.96 9.98 1.88
C LEU A 122 -4.37 8.57 1.88
N ILE A 123 -3.27 8.38 2.60
CA ILE A 123 -2.59 7.09 2.74
C ILE A 123 -2.37 6.85 4.23
N ILE A 124 -2.85 5.72 4.74
CA ILE A 124 -2.65 5.29 6.12
C ILE A 124 -1.87 3.99 6.12
N ALA A 125 -0.86 3.90 6.98
CA ALA A 125 -0.13 2.67 7.22
C ALA A 125 -0.04 2.46 8.74
N ASP A 126 -1.03 1.77 9.29
CA ASP A 126 -1.12 1.50 10.72
C ASP A 126 -0.65 0.07 11.03
N ASN A 127 0.32 -0.07 11.93
CA ASN A 127 0.98 -1.33 12.28
C ASN A 127 1.57 -2.10 11.07
N ALA A 128 1.95 -1.39 10.01
CA ALA A 128 2.60 -1.96 8.82
C ALA A 128 4.13 -1.88 8.92
N HIS A 129 4.83 -2.86 8.34
CA HIS A 129 6.30 -2.92 8.30
C HIS A 129 6.81 -3.36 6.91
N HIS A 130 8.06 -3.02 6.58
CA HIS A 130 8.68 -3.31 5.28
C HIS A 130 7.83 -2.86 4.09
N MET A 131 7.38 -1.61 4.13
CA MET A 131 6.48 -1.02 3.15
C MET A 131 7.03 0.33 2.70
N GLY A 132 6.58 0.79 1.53
CA GLY A 132 7.04 2.07 0.99
C GLY A 132 6.17 2.60 -0.13
N ILE A 133 6.30 3.90 -0.38
CA ILE A 133 5.81 4.56 -1.60
C ILE A 133 7.04 4.85 -2.43
N ILE A 134 7.10 4.32 -3.65
CA ILE A 134 8.30 4.37 -4.51
C ILE A 134 7.94 4.90 -5.90
N GLY A 135 8.99 5.22 -6.67
CA GLY A 135 8.85 5.67 -8.06
C GLY A 135 8.93 7.18 -8.24
N ARG A 136 8.52 7.64 -9.43
CA ARG A 136 8.67 9.04 -9.90
C ARG A 136 7.33 9.75 -10.13
N GLY A 137 6.23 9.15 -9.69
CA GLY A 137 4.91 9.77 -9.74
C GLY A 137 4.67 10.75 -8.58
N THR A 138 3.46 11.25 -8.48
CA THR A 138 3.06 12.28 -7.53
C THR A 138 1.95 11.78 -6.60
N VAL A 139 2.14 11.93 -5.29
CA VAL A 139 1.04 11.91 -4.33
C VAL A 139 0.51 13.32 -4.20
N LYS A 140 -0.77 13.52 -4.51
CA LYS A 140 -1.39 14.83 -4.55
C LYS A 140 -2.59 14.84 -3.63
N GLY A 141 -2.55 15.70 -2.60
CA GLY A 141 -3.70 15.90 -1.71
C GLY A 141 -4.91 16.45 -2.48
N ALA A 142 -6.03 16.64 -1.78
CA ALA A 142 -7.24 17.17 -2.41
C ALA A 142 -7.02 18.57 -3.04
N GLU A 143 -6.18 19.44 -2.46
CA GLU A 143 -5.92 20.85 -2.87
C GLU A 143 -7.13 21.80 -2.89
N LYS A 144 -8.33 21.27 -3.16
CA LYS A 144 -9.63 21.92 -3.21
C LYS A 144 -10.66 21.03 -2.52
N GLY A 145 -11.70 21.63 -1.96
CA GLY A 145 -12.74 20.93 -1.21
C GLY A 145 -12.92 21.50 0.20
N LYS A 146 -13.97 21.05 0.90
CA LYS A 146 -14.16 21.40 2.31
C LYS A 146 -12.99 20.81 3.11
N ARG A 147 -12.42 21.58 4.03
CA ARG A 147 -11.50 21.03 5.02
C ARG A 147 -12.21 19.93 5.82
N PHE A 148 -11.44 18.98 6.34
CA PHE A 148 -11.97 18.08 7.36
C PHE A 148 -12.57 18.93 8.48
N ASN A 149 -13.81 18.62 8.82
CA ASN A 149 -14.43 19.17 10.02
C ASN A 149 -13.82 18.39 11.19
N TRP A 150 -13.16 19.10 12.10
CA TRP A 150 -12.51 18.53 13.28
C TRP A 150 -13.31 18.84 14.55
N ASP A 151 -14.62 19.03 14.37
CA ASP A 151 -15.59 19.43 15.39
C ASP A 151 -15.78 18.35 16.47
#